data_AF-A0A1C7GKX2-F1
#
_entry.id   AF-A0A1C7GKX2-F1
#
_cell.length_a   1.000
_cell.length_b   1.000
_cell.length_c   1.000
_cell.angle_alpha   90.00
_cell.angle_beta   90.00
_cell.angle_gamma   90.00
#
_symmetry.space_group_name_H-M   'P 1'
#
loop_
_entity.id
_entity.type
_entity.pdbx_description
1 polymer ?
#
loop_
_entity_poly.entity_id
_entity_poly.type
_entity_poly.pdbx_seq_one_letter_code
_entity_poly.pdbx_strand_id
1 'polypeptide(L)'
;MLSNTFVDNAKIMAKGMVAIPKGVREALGVASGDRISFIVEDGAVRIVNSAVYAMQMLQNEMAGEAEQAGIISDEDVMALVKELRNEDEDV
;
A
#
# COMPACT_ATOMS: atom_id res chain seq x y z
N MET A 1 -13.36 21.85 3.30
CA MET A 1 -12.32 20.90 2.82
C MET A 1 -11.50 21.65 1.79
N LEU A 2 -10.27 22.03 2.10
CA LEU A 2 -9.39 22.70 1.13
C LEU A 2 -8.96 21.65 0.11
N SER A 3 -9.54 21.72 -1.08
CA SER A 3 -9.06 20.98 -2.25
C SER A 3 -7.67 21.53 -2.59
N ASN A 4 -6.64 20.92 -2.02
CA ASN A 4 -5.23 21.20 -2.28
C ASN A 4 -4.81 20.61 -3.64
N THR A 5 -5.63 20.85 -4.67
CA THR A 5 -5.31 20.47 -6.04
C THR A 5 -4.24 21.43 -6.52
N PHE A 6 -3.01 20.92 -6.54
CA PHE A 6 -1.87 21.61 -7.08
C PHE A 6 -1.40 20.86 -8.32
N VAL A 7 -1.22 21.61 -9.41
CA VAL A 7 -0.78 21.09 -10.70
C VAL A 7 0.61 21.64 -10.94
N ASP A 8 1.56 20.74 -11.15
CA ASP A 8 2.95 21.08 -11.37
C ASP A 8 3.45 20.38 -12.64
N ASN A 9 4.21 21.10 -13.45
CA ASN A 9 4.73 20.58 -14.71
C ASN A 9 6.22 20.27 -14.58
N ALA A 10 6.64 19.09 -15.06
CA ALA A 10 8.03 18.70 -15.10
C ALA A 10 8.48 18.47 -16.55
N LYS A 11 9.70 18.91 -16.87
CA LYS A 11 10.32 18.62 -18.17
C LYS A 11 10.97 17.25 -18.13
N ILE A 12 10.78 16.48 -19.20
CA ILE A 12 11.55 15.26 -19.43
C ILE A 12 12.98 15.66 -19.81
N MET A 13 13.92 15.18 -19.01
CA MET A 13 15.34 15.39 -19.18
C MET A 13 15.94 14.31 -20.09
N ALA A 14 17.26 14.34 -20.28
CA ALA A 14 17.95 13.31 -21.03
C ALA A 14 17.69 11.91 -20.44
N LYS A 15 17.67 10.90 -21.31
CA LYS A 15 17.43 9.48 -20.94
C LYS A 15 16.05 9.20 -20.31
N GLY A 16 15.06 10.05 -20.56
CA GLY A 16 13.68 9.82 -20.08
C GLY A 16 13.48 10.09 -18.59
N MET A 17 14.45 10.74 -17.92
CA MET A 17 14.31 11.09 -16.51
C MET A 17 13.36 12.27 -16.32
N VAL A 18 12.47 12.18 -15.34
CA VAL A 18 11.67 13.32 -14.86
C VAL A 18 12.08 13.63 -13.42
N ALA A 19 12.29 14.91 -13.13
CA ALA A 19 12.50 15.36 -11.77
C ALA A 19 11.14 15.61 -11.10
N ILE A 20 10.91 15.02 -9.92
CA ILE A 20 9.68 15.23 -9.16
C ILE A 20 9.81 16.56 -8.40
N PRO A 21 8.93 17.54 -8.64
CA PRO A 21 8.97 18.81 -7.93
C PRO A 21 8.86 18.66 -6.42
N LYS A 22 9.40 19.61 -5.67
CA LYS A 22 9.48 19.54 -4.21
C LYS A 22 8.11 19.34 -3.56
N GLY A 23 7.09 20.10 -3.98
CA GLY A 23 5.74 19.97 -3.44
C GLY A 23 5.11 18.60 -3.68
N VAL A 24 5.35 18.00 -4.86
CA VAL A 24 4.88 16.65 -5.18
C VAL A 24 5.59 15.60 -4.33
N ARG A 25 6.90 15.73 -4.09
CA ARG A 25 7.65 14.83 -3.20
C ARG A 25 7.14 14.86 -1.76
N GLU A 26 6.85 16.06 -1.25
CA GLU A 26 6.28 16.25 0.09
C GLU A 26 4.89 15.62 0.20
N ALA A 27 4.04 15.78 -0.82
CA ALA A 27 2.71 15.16 -0.87
C ALA A 27 2.76 13.62 -0.96
N LEU A 28 3.75 13.07 -1.67
CA LEU A 28 4.01 11.63 -1.75
C LEU A 28 4.68 11.08 -0.48
N GLY A 29 5.21 11.94 0.39
CA GLY A 29 5.97 11.55 1.57
C GLY A 29 7.25 10.77 1.24
N VAL A 30 7.94 11.14 0.15
CA VAL A 30 9.17 10.46 -0.32
C VAL A 30 10.40 11.36 -0.26
N ALA A 31 11.53 10.77 0.12
CA ALA A 31 12.85 11.38 0.16
C ALA A 31 13.80 10.77 -0.88
N SER A 32 15.03 11.28 -0.93
CA SER A 32 16.06 10.72 -1.80
C SER A 32 16.42 9.32 -1.34
N GLY A 33 16.32 8.34 -2.25
CA GLY A 33 16.58 6.92 -1.95
C GLY A 33 15.30 6.09 -1.79
N ASP A 34 14.16 6.74 -1.61
CA ASP A 34 12.86 6.05 -1.54
C ASP A 34 12.41 5.55 -2.91
N ARG A 35 11.57 4.51 -2.89
CA ARG A 35 10.98 3.92 -4.09
C ARG A 35 9.57 4.44 -4.32
N ILE A 36 9.25 4.67 -5.58
CA ILE A 36 7.91 5.02 -6.06
C ILE A 36 7.43 3.95 -7.04
N SER A 37 6.12 3.73 -7.07
CA SER A 37 5.46 2.83 -8.00
C SER A 37 4.66 3.64 -9.02
N PHE A 38 4.67 3.19 -10.27
CA PHE A 38 3.85 3.74 -11.35
C PHE A 38 2.68 2.79 -11.58
N ILE A 39 1.46 3.32 -11.48
CA ILE A 39 0.23 2.61 -11.80
C ILE A 39 -0.28 3.18 -13.11
N VAL A 40 -0.54 2.32 -14.09
CA VAL A 40 -1.00 2.70 -15.42
C VAL A 40 -2.36 2.06 -15.65
N GLU A 41 -3.41 2.88 -15.63
CA GLU A 41 -4.81 2.44 -15.71
C GLU A 41 -5.59 3.46 -16.55
N ASP A 42 -6.46 2.98 -17.44
CA ASP A 42 -7.37 3.81 -18.25
C ASP A 42 -6.70 4.97 -19.02
N GLY A 43 -5.46 4.77 -19.46
CA GLY A 43 -4.67 5.79 -20.15
C GLY A 43 -4.11 6.90 -19.25
N ALA A 44 -4.33 6.81 -17.94
CA ALA A 44 -3.72 7.66 -16.93
C ALA A 44 -2.53 6.95 -16.27
N VAL A 45 -1.52 7.74 -15.88
CA VAL A 45 -0.39 7.26 -15.08
C VAL A 45 -0.43 7.95 -13.73
N ARG A 46 -0.43 7.15 -12.66
CA ARG A 46 -0.39 7.62 -11.27
C ARG A 46 0.93 7.20 -10.63
N ILE A 47 1.49 8.08 -9.82
CA ILE A 47 2.68 7.80 -9.03
C ILE A 47 2.25 7.67 -7.57
N VAL A 48 2.68 6.60 -6.90
CA VAL A 48 2.39 6.34 -5.49
C VAL A 48 3.66 5.95 -4.74
N ASN A 49 3.68 6.19 -3.43
CA ASN A 49 4.74 5.68 -2.55
C ASN A 49 4.67 4.14 -2.51
N SER A 50 5.75 3.46 -2.88
CA SER A 50 5.75 1.99 -3.02
C SER A 50 5.49 1.26 -1.69
N ALA A 51 6.05 1.76 -0.59
CA ALA A 51 5.91 1.11 0.71
C ALA A 51 4.48 1.24 1.23
N VAL A 52 3.91 2.44 1.14
CA VAL A 52 2.51 2.70 1.52
C VAL A 52 1.56 1.89 0.65
N TYR A 53 1.81 1.86 -0.67
CA TYR A 53 0.97 1.12 -1.60
C TYR A 53 1.00 -0.40 -1.34
N ALA A 54 2.18 -0.99 -1.11
CA ALA A 54 2.29 -2.40 -0.78
C ALA A 54 1.55 -2.75 0.52
N MET A 55 1.70 -1.93 1.56
CA MET A 55 0.98 -2.13 2.82
C MET A 55 -0.53 -1.97 2.64
N GLN A 56 -0.98 -1.04 1.82
CA GLN A 56 -2.41 -0.85 1.54
C GLN A 56 -3.00 -2.00 0.73
N MET A 57 -2.26 -2.54 -0.25
CA MET A 57 -2.66 -3.74 -0.98
C MET A 57 -2.73 -4.95 -0.04
N LEU A 58 -1.71 -5.18 0.78
CA LEU A 58 -1.73 -6.24 1.80
C LEU A 58 -2.91 -6.09 2.77
N GLN A 59 -3.17 -4.89 3.28
CA GLN A 59 -4.30 -4.63 4.16
C GLN A 59 -5.65 -4.85 3.46
N ASN A 60 -5.77 -4.46 2.20
CA ASN A 60 -6.99 -4.70 1.42
C ASN A 60 -7.21 -6.18 1.12
N GLU A 61 -6.14 -6.95 0.87
CA GLU A 61 -6.22 -8.40 0.70
C GLU A 61 -6.58 -9.09 2.02
N MET A 62 -6.07 -8.61 3.15
CA MET A 62 -6.43 -9.10 4.49
C MET A 62 -7.81 -8.61 4.97
N ALA A 63 -8.39 -7.59 4.33
CA ALA A 63 -9.70 -7.07 4.69
C ALA A 63 -10.79 -8.05 4.25
N GLY A 64 -11.50 -8.62 5.22
CA GLY A 64 -12.52 -9.65 4.98
C GLY A 64 -11.99 -11.08 4.98
N GLU A 65 -10.67 -11.31 5.04
CA GLU A 65 -10.09 -12.65 5.28
C GLU A 65 -10.50 -13.19 6.65
N ALA A 66 -10.57 -12.34 7.69
CA ALA A 66 -11.07 -12.74 9.00
C ALA A 66 -12.55 -13.21 8.95
N GLU A 67 -13.39 -12.49 8.21
CA GLU A 67 -14.80 -12.87 8.01
C GLU A 67 -14.94 -14.14 7.16
N GLN A 68 -14.11 -14.31 6.12
CA GLN A 68 -14.06 -15.51 5.29
C GLN A 68 -13.52 -16.73 6.05
N ALA A 69 -12.58 -16.53 6.97
CA ALA A 69 -12.07 -17.54 7.88
C ALA A 69 -13.05 -17.84 9.04
N GLY A 70 -14.20 -17.16 9.11
CA GLY A 70 -15.21 -17.34 10.15
C GLY A 70 -14.80 -16.78 11.52
N ILE A 71 -13.78 -15.92 11.57
CA ILE A 71 -13.25 -15.31 12.78
C ILE A 71 -13.91 -13.95 12.98
N ILE A 72 -15.02 -13.95 13.70
CA ILE A 72 -15.85 -12.75 13.93
C ILE A 72 -15.90 -12.33 15.40
N SER A 73 -15.31 -13.13 16.30
CA SER A 73 -15.28 -12.90 17.74
C SER A 73 -13.95 -13.30 18.39
N ASP A 74 -13.68 -12.76 19.58
CA ASP A 74 -12.52 -13.13 20.40
C ASP A 74 -12.49 -14.64 20.73
N GLU A 75 -13.65 -15.30 20.79
CA GLU A 75 -13.78 -16.74 20.99
C GLU A 75 -13.31 -17.54 19.77
N ASP A 76 -13.57 -17.07 18.55
CA ASP A 76 -13.08 -17.69 17.32
C ASP A 76 -11.55 -17.57 17.21
N VAL A 77 -10.99 -16.44 17.63
CA VAL A 77 -9.54 -16.23 17.71
C VAL A 77 -8.90 -17.21 18.69
N MET A 78 -9.50 -17.39 19.87
CA MET A 78 -9.00 -18.34 20.87
C MET A 78 -9.11 -19.79 20.40
N ALA A 79 -10.15 -20.14 19.64
CA ALA A 79 -10.30 -21.46 19.04
C ALA A 79 -9.21 -21.74 17.99
N LEU A 80 -8.96 -20.80 17.08
CA LEU A 80 -7.90 -20.91 16.07
C LEU A 80 -6.51 -21.07 16.71
N VAL A 81 -6.19 -20.23 17.70
CA VAL A 81 -4.89 -20.29 18.40
C VAL A 81 -4.72 -21.64 19.11
N LYS A 82 -5.80 -22.22 19.64
CA LYS A 82 -5.76 -23.52 20.29
C LYS A 82 -5.57 -24.67 19.29
N GLU A 83 -6.17 -24.57 18.11
CA GLU A 83 -6.02 -25.55 17.03
C GLU A 83 -4.57 -25.58 16.50
N LEU A 84 -4.01 -24.41 16.17
CA LEU A 84 -2.61 -24.29 15.72
C LEU A 84 -1.61 -24.78 16.77
N ARG A 85 -1.89 -24.56 18.06
CA ARG A 85 -1.00 -25.00 19.14
C ARG A 85 -1.06 -26.50 19.41
N ASN A 86 -2.11 -27.17 18.98
CA ASN A 86 -2.24 -28.63 19.09
C ASN A 86 -1.67 -29.34 17.85
N GLU A 87 -1.67 -28.71 16.67
CA GLU A 87 -1.00 -29.26 15.48
C GLU A 87 0.52 -29.42 15.69
N ASP A 88 1.15 -28.57 16.51
CA ASP A 88 2.57 -28.69 16.89
C ASP A 88 2.85 -29.84 17.90
N GLU A 89 1.83 -30.42 18.53
CA GLU A 89 2.00 -31.54 19.49
C GLU A 89 1.88 -32.94 18.82
N ASP A 90 1.46 -33.02 17.54
CA ASP A 90 1.27 -34.27 16.80
C ASP A 90 2.36 -34.55 15.72
N VAL A 91 3.54 -33.92 15.84
CA VAL A 91 4.74 -34.19 14.99
C VAL A 91 5.91 -34.76 15.80
#